data_AF-A0A941WX99-F1
#
_entry.id   AF-A0A941WX99-F1
#
_cell.length_a   1.000
_cell.length_b   1.000
_cell.length_c   1.000
_cell.angle_alpha   90.00
_cell.angle_beta   90.00
_cell.angle_gamma   90.00
#
_symmetry.space_group_name_H-M   'P 1'
#
loop_
_entity.id
_entity.type
_entity.pdbx_description
1 polymer ?
#
loop_
_entity_poly.entity_id
_entity_poly.type
_entity_poly.pdbx_seq_one_letter_code
_entity_poly.pdbx_strand_id
1 'polypeptide(L)'
;MKLITKELEKIFEKYPIGAQDGLGGKAKVIAKFFNPIGPGTWLITEAEKLENGDYEMFGYCHLGDDEMAEFGYVRLSELEQLQLPFGLKIERDLYMPDDCDLIHAMKTTGITPPAYILKDYEKNESNYSEIILSKVTNYFKENKIENLMNYGNDYDEGLLHLSSLYKNLLDELNINYLNIYTEDISDGKYLTTITFEDNSQINLDTSAFNGIDVVTENIKSIYEYVNTINKENEIDCEY
;
A
#
# COMPACT_ATOMS: atom_id res chain seq x y z
N MET A 1 -29.46 -6.92 -9.22
CA MET A 1 -28.11 -7.03 -9.82
C MET A 1 -27.58 -8.45 -9.58
N LYS A 2 -26.70 -8.98 -10.44
CA LYS A 2 -25.96 -10.22 -10.12
C LYS A 2 -24.75 -9.85 -9.26
N LEU A 3 -24.58 -10.49 -8.11
CA LEU A 3 -23.50 -10.13 -7.18
C LEU A 3 -22.12 -10.48 -7.75
N ILE A 4 -21.95 -11.63 -8.42
CA ILE A 4 -20.68 -12.04 -9.02
C ILE A 4 -20.70 -11.96 -10.56
N THR A 5 -19.70 -11.28 -11.13
CA THR A 5 -19.43 -11.23 -12.58
C THR A 5 -18.32 -12.21 -12.96
N LYS A 6 -18.16 -12.51 -14.26
CA LYS A 6 -17.07 -13.38 -14.75
C LYS A 6 -15.69 -12.81 -14.47
N GLU A 7 -15.56 -11.49 -14.43
CA GLU A 7 -14.31 -10.81 -14.06
C GLU A 7 -14.01 -11.05 -12.58
N LEU A 8 -15.01 -10.92 -11.71
CA LEU A 8 -14.86 -11.19 -10.29
C LEU A 8 -14.52 -12.67 -10.01
N GLU A 9 -15.08 -13.60 -10.79
CA GLU A 9 -14.69 -15.02 -10.69
C GLU A 9 -13.18 -15.23 -10.94
N LYS A 10 -12.58 -14.50 -11.90
CA LYS A 10 -11.12 -14.57 -12.15
C LYS A 10 -10.30 -13.99 -11.01
N ILE A 11 -10.82 -12.96 -10.33
CA ILE A 11 -10.18 -12.41 -9.13
C ILE A 11 -10.25 -13.45 -8.02
N PHE A 12 -11.41 -14.07 -7.79
CA PHE A 12 -11.61 -15.06 -6.74
C PHE A 12 -10.68 -16.27 -6.92
N GLU A 13 -10.43 -16.72 -8.15
CA GLU A 13 -9.46 -17.77 -8.46
C GLU A 13 -8.01 -17.45 -8.02
N LYS A 14 -7.65 -16.17 -7.90
CA LYS A 14 -6.32 -15.74 -7.41
C LYS A 14 -6.23 -15.70 -5.87
N TYR A 15 -7.37 -15.63 -5.18
CA TYR A 15 -7.45 -15.47 -3.73
C TYR A 15 -8.34 -16.55 -3.09
N PRO A 16 -7.96 -17.85 -3.18
CA PRO A 16 -8.66 -18.91 -2.48
C PRO A 16 -8.56 -18.75 -0.95
N ILE A 17 -9.41 -19.47 -0.21
CA ILE A 17 -9.38 -19.45 1.26
C ILE A 17 -7.98 -19.79 1.80
N GLY A 18 -7.46 -18.94 2.68
CA GLY A 18 -6.13 -19.02 3.28
C GLY A 18 -5.00 -18.40 2.44
N ALA A 19 -5.26 -17.86 1.25
CA ALA A 19 -4.24 -17.22 0.40
C ALA A 19 -3.64 -15.95 1.01
N GLN A 20 -4.36 -15.29 1.91
CA GLN A 20 -4.02 -14.02 2.54
C GLN A 20 -3.82 -14.14 4.06
N ASP A 21 -3.67 -15.36 4.57
CA ASP A 21 -3.41 -15.63 5.98
C ASP A 21 -2.16 -14.88 6.48
N GLY A 22 -2.30 -14.22 7.63
CA GLY A 22 -1.22 -13.44 8.26
C GLY A 22 -1.02 -12.03 7.70
N LEU A 23 -1.72 -11.62 6.64
CA LEU A 23 -1.67 -10.24 6.14
C LEU A 23 -2.49 -9.26 6.98
N GLY A 24 -3.46 -9.76 7.75
CA GLY A 24 -4.28 -8.96 8.65
C GLY A 24 -4.93 -7.77 7.93
N GLY A 25 -4.67 -6.56 8.42
CA GLY A 25 -5.21 -5.32 7.83
C GLY A 25 -4.74 -5.01 6.41
N LYS A 26 -3.68 -5.67 5.94
CA LYS A 26 -3.14 -5.52 4.58
C LYS A 26 -3.73 -6.51 3.57
N ALA A 27 -4.61 -7.41 4.01
CA ALA A 27 -5.29 -8.32 3.08
C ALA A 27 -6.08 -7.49 2.05
N LYS A 28 -5.92 -7.84 0.78
CA LYS A 28 -6.63 -7.22 -0.34
C LYS A 28 -8.12 -7.58 -0.25
N VAL A 29 -8.98 -6.58 -0.37
CA VAL A 29 -10.43 -6.77 -0.47
C VAL A 29 -10.77 -7.04 -1.93
N ILE A 30 -11.25 -8.25 -2.22
CA ILE A 30 -11.57 -8.72 -3.57
C ILE A 30 -13.03 -8.47 -3.95
N ALA A 31 -13.92 -8.26 -2.98
CA ALA A 31 -15.29 -7.80 -3.21
C ALA A 31 -15.85 -7.09 -1.99
N LYS A 32 -16.70 -6.09 -2.21
CA LYS A 32 -17.52 -5.47 -1.17
C LYS A 32 -18.99 -5.66 -1.49
N PHE A 33 -19.73 -6.20 -0.54
CA PHE A 33 -21.20 -6.26 -0.59
C PHE A 33 -21.80 -5.38 0.50
N PHE A 34 -22.98 -4.83 0.27
CA PHE A 34 -23.63 -3.96 1.24
C PHE A 34 -25.16 -4.00 1.16
N ASN A 35 -25.80 -3.65 2.27
CA ASN A 35 -27.22 -3.38 2.36
C ASN A 35 -27.49 -1.93 1.89
N PRO A 36 -28.19 -1.71 0.76
CA PRO A 36 -28.40 -0.36 0.22
C PRO A 36 -29.34 0.52 1.04
N ILE A 37 -30.05 -0.03 2.04
CA ILE A 37 -31.05 0.69 2.84
C ILE A 37 -30.84 0.57 4.35
N GLY A 38 -29.63 0.22 4.78
CA GLY A 38 -29.34 0.07 6.19
C GLY A 38 -27.91 -0.39 6.46
N PRO A 39 -27.61 -0.76 7.71
CA PRO A 39 -26.33 -1.33 8.04
C PRO A 39 -26.18 -2.73 7.43
N GLY A 40 -24.93 -3.17 7.27
CA GLY A 40 -24.56 -4.40 6.58
C GLY A 40 -23.55 -4.12 5.49
N THR A 41 -22.30 -4.43 5.76
CA THR A 41 -21.20 -4.44 4.79
C THR A 41 -20.40 -5.73 4.99
N TRP A 42 -20.02 -6.35 3.88
CA TRP A 42 -19.14 -7.50 3.83
C TRP A 42 -17.94 -7.13 2.96
N LEU A 43 -16.76 -7.04 3.57
CA LEU A 43 -15.49 -6.81 2.89
C LEU A 43 -14.80 -8.17 2.72
N ILE A 44 -14.97 -8.77 1.54
CA ILE A 44 -14.47 -10.11 1.23
C ILE A 44 -13.01 -10.02 0.81
N THR A 45 -12.17 -10.85 1.42
CA THR A 45 -10.74 -10.96 1.12
C THR A 45 -10.41 -12.25 0.37
N GLU A 46 -11.20 -13.30 0.54
CA GLU A 46 -10.94 -14.60 -0.08
C GLU A 46 -12.24 -15.27 -0.49
N ALA A 47 -12.19 -16.11 -1.51
CA ALA A 47 -13.34 -16.87 -1.95
C ALA A 47 -12.95 -18.17 -2.64
N GLU A 48 -13.73 -19.22 -2.41
CA GLU A 48 -13.56 -20.51 -3.05
C GLU A 48 -14.89 -20.99 -3.65
N LYS A 49 -14.83 -21.51 -4.88
CA LYS A 49 -16.00 -22.07 -5.57
C LYS A 49 -16.22 -23.50 -5.10
N LEU A 50 -17.43 -23.79 -4.63
CA LEU A 50 -17.85 -25.12 -4.20
C LEU A 50 -18.24 -26.02 -5.37
N GLU A 51 -18.30 -27.34 -5.11
CA GLU A 51 -18.75 -28.35 -6.06
C GLU A 51 -20.18 -28.09 -6.61
N ASN A 52 -21.06 -27.50 -5.79
CA ASN A 52 -22.43 -27.16 -6.19
C ASN A 52 -22.53 -25.86 -7.03
N GLY A 53 -21.40 -25.19 -7.27
CA GLY A 53 -21.32 -23.93 -8.03
C GLY A 53 -21.54 -22.66 -7.21
N ASP A 54 -21.82 -22.76 -5.91
CA ASP A 54 -21.87 -21.62 -4.99
C ASP A 54 -20.45 -21.18 -4.57
N TYR A 55 -20.34 -20.05 -3.88
CA TYR A 55 -19.07 -19.55 -3.33
C TYR A 55 -19.08 -19.55 -1.80
N GLU A 56 -18.05 -20.16 -1.20
CA GLU A 56 -17.59 -19.80 0.15
C GLU A 56 -16.80 -18.52 0.05
N MET A 57 -17.13 -17.51 0.85
CA MET A 57 -16.35 -16.28 0.92
C MET A 57 -15.91 -16.06 2.35
N PHE A 58 -14.71 -15.50 2.53
CA PHE A 58 -14.19 -15.11 3.83
C PHE A 58 -13.86 -13.62 3.82
N GLY A 59 -14.19 -12.93 4.91
CA GLY A 59 -13.95 -11.51 5.01
C GLY A 59 -14.50 -10.88 6.28
N TYR A 60 -14.39 -9.55 6.35
CA TYR A 60 -14.87 -8.77 7.49
C TYR A 60 -16.35 -8.40 7.32
N CYS A 61 -17.16 -8.83 8.29
CA CYS A 61 -18.61 -8.68 8.28
C CYS A 61 -19.02 -7.63 9.32
N HIS A 62 -19.63 -6.53 8.85
CA HIS A 62 -20.05 -5.41 9.70
C HIS A 62 -21.55 -5.17 9.54
N LEU A 63 -22.33 -5.42 10.59
CA LEU A 63 -23.79 -5.32 10.56
C LEU A 63 -24.32 -4.06 11.27
N GLY A 64 -23.51 -3.01 11.37
CA GLY A 64 -23.88 -1.71 11.96
C GLY A 64 -23.34 -1.44 13.36
N ASP A 65 -22.52 -2.34 13.90
CA ASP A 65 -21.90 -2.21 15.21
C ASP A 65 -20.42 -2.66 15.12
N ASP A 66 -19.50 -1.74 15.39
CA ASP A 66 -18.05 -1.98 15.34
C ASP A 66 -17.61 -3.06 16.36
N GLU A 67 -18.30 -3.18 17.51
CA GLU A 67 -17.93 -4.14 18.57
C GLU A 67 -18.34 -5.58 18.24
N MET A 68 -19.33 -5.74 17.36
CA MET A 68 -19.87 -7.04 16.93
C MET A 68 -19.40 -7.45 15.54
N ALA A 69 -18.63 -6.60 14.87
CA ALA A 69 -18.10 -6.89 13.55
C ALA A 69 -16.90 -7.84 13.64
N GLU A 70 -16.90 -8.87 12.80
CA GLU A 70 -15.96 -9.98 12.89
C GLU A 70 -15.53 -10.50 11.51
N PHE A 71 -14.41 -11.22 11.49
CA PHE A 71 -14.08 -12.04 10.33
C PHE A 71 -14.93 -13.31 10.33
N GLY A 72 -15.53 -13.63 9.19
CA GLY A 72 -16.41 -14.77 9.09
C GLY A 72 -16.51 -15.30 7.67
N TYR A 73 -17.04 -16.52 7.58
CA TYR A 73 -17.42 -17.14 6.33
C TYR A 73 -18.85 -16.75 5.97
N VAL A 74 -19.08 -16.47 4.69
CA VAL A 74 -20.38 -16.09 4.15
C VAL A 74 -20.59 -16.82 2.83
N ARG A 75 -21.77 -17.43 2.62
CA ARG A 75 -22.13 -17.98 1.31
C ARG A 75 -22.68 -16.88 0.42
N LEU A 76 -22.29 -16.88 -0.85
CA LEU A 76 -22.88 -15.97 -1.82
C LEU A 76 -24.40 -16.16 -1.90
N SER A 77 -24.86 -17.40 -1.94
CA SER A 77 -26.28 -17.72 -1.99
C SER A 77 -27.07 -17.19 -0.78
N GLU A 78 -26.46 -17.09 0.40
CA GLU A 78 -27.08 -16.47 1.58
C GLU A 78 -27.32 -14.98 1.35
N LEU A 79 -26.33 -14.24 0.84
CA LEU A 79 -26.47 -12.82 0.51
C LEU A 79 -27.53 -12.58 -0.59
N GLU A 80 -27.59 -13.45 -1.61
CA GLU A 80 -28.56 -13.33 -2.70
C GLU A 80 -30.02 -13.63 -2.26
N GLN A 81 -30.18 -14.41 -1.20
CA GLN A 81 -31.48 -14.79 -0.62
C GLN A 81 -32.02 -13.75 0.37
N LEU A 82 -31.17 -12.89 0.94
CA LEU A 82 -31.59 -11.82 1.84
C LEU A 82 -32.61 -10.90 1.15
N GLN A 83 -33.77 -10.77 1.77
CA GLN A 83 -34.84 -9.87 1.35
C GLN A 83 -34.84 -8.67 2.28
N LEU A 84 -34.60 -7.49 1.70
CA LEU A 84 -34.62 -6.23 2.43
C LEU A 84 -35.99 -5.56 2.26
N PRO A 85 -36.33 -4.56 3.10
CA PRO A 85 -37.51 -3.74 2.89
C PRO A 85 -37.63 -3.22 1.45
N PHE A 86 -38.87 -3.03 1.01
CA PHE A 86 -39.22 -2.57 -0.35
C PHE A 86 -38.81 -3.52 -1.49
N GLY A 87 -38.49 -4.78 -1.18
CA GLY A 87 -38.07 -5.77 -2.17
C GLY A 87 -36.66 -5.55 -2.69
N LEU A 88 -35.85 -4.75 -1.98
CA LEU A 88 -34.44 -4.58 -2.27
C LEU A 88 -33.64 -5.79 -1.81
N LYS A 89 -32.42 -5.90 -2.31
CA LYS A 89 -31.48 -6.98 -2.01
C LYS A 89 -30.11 -6.39 -1.71
N ILE A 90 -29.22 -7.23 -1.21
CA ILE A 90 -27.79 -6.89 -1.11
C ILE A 90 -27.25 -6.49 -2.49
N GLU A 91 -26.38 -5.49 -2.48
CA GLU A 91 -25.68 -4.99 -3.66
C GLU A 91 -24.16 -5.20 -3.52
N ARG A 92 -23.47 -5.24 -4.66
CA ARG A 92 -22.01 -5.24 -4.78
C ARG A 92 -21.55 -3.83 -5.09
N ASP A 93 -20.50 -3.38 -4.42
CA ASP A 93 -19.83 -2.12 -4.75
C ASP A 93 -19.11 -2.24 -6.11
N LEU A 94 -19.35 -1.27 -6.99
CA LEU A 94 -18.76 -1.22 -8.34
C LEU A 94 -17.58 -0.25 -8.43
N TYR A 95 -17.32 0.51 -7.38
CA TYR A 95 -16.32 1.59 -7.37
C TYR A 95 -15.24 1.38 -6.31
N MET A 96 -15.23 0.21 -5.67
CA MET A 96 -14.14 -0.18 -4.80
C MET A 96 -12.84 -0.25 -5.62
N PRO A 97 -11.74 0.39 -5.19
CA PRO A 97 -10.47 0.31 -5.89
C PRO A 97 -9.98 -1.14 -5.97
N ASP A 98 -9.41 -1.54 -7.10
CA ASP A 98 -8.99 -2.93 -7.33
C ASP A 98 -7.84 -3.36 -6.42
N ASP A 99 -7.00 -2.44 -5.94
CA ASP A 99 -5.95 -2.70 -4.94
C ASP A 99 -6.24 -2.02 -3.59
N CYS A 100 -7.46 -2.24 -3.09
CA CYS A 100 -7.89 -1.77 -1.79
C CYS A 100 -7.54 -2.79 -0.70
N ASP A 101 -6.64 -2.45 0.23
CA ASP A 101 -6.46 -3.24 1.44
C ASP A 101 -7.63 -3.08 2.42
N LEU A 102 -7.73 -4.00 3.39
CA LEU A 102 -8.84 -4.07 4.32
C LEU A 102 -8.97 -2.83 5.21
N ILE A 103 -7.86 -2.26 5.69
CA ILE A 103 -7.89 -1.03 6.50
C ILE A 103 -8.39 0.15 5.68
N HIS A 104 -7.93 0.28 4.44
CA HIS A 104 -8.39 1.32 3.52
C HIS A 104 -9.88 1.14 3.21
N ALA A 105 -10.33 -0.08 2.94
CA ALA A 105 -11.73 -0.40 2.68
C ALA A 105 -12.64 -0.08 3.87
N MET A 106 -12.19 -0.38 5.09
CA MET A 106 -12.90 -0.02 6.32
C MET A 106 -13.04 1.50 6.43
N LYS A 107 -11.93 2.24 6.33
CA LYS A 107 -11.93 3.71 6.45
C LYS A 107 -12.81 4.39 5.41
N THR A 108 -12.74 3.99 4.14
CA THR A 108 -13.55 4.56 3.06
C THR A 108 -15.04 4.21 3.20
N THR A 109 -15.35 3.08 3.82
CA THR A 109 -16.74 2.68 4.12
C THR A 109 -17.26 3.30 5.43
N GLY A 110 -16.41 3.95 6.22
CA GLY A 110 -16.78 4.53 7.52
C GLY A 110 -16.84 3.52 8.65
N ILE A 111 -16.24 2.35 8.48
CA ILE A 111 -16.03 1.34 9.53
C ILE A 111 -14.77 1.74 10.31
N THR A 112 -14.86 1.76 11.64
CA THR A 112 -13.68 1.97 12.47
C THR A 112 -12.85 0.69 12.50
N PRO A 113 -11.59 0.68 12.01
CA PRO A 113 -10.81 -0.54 12.08
C PRO A 113 -10.56 -0.96 13.53
N PRO A 114 -10.79 -2.24 13.89
CA PRO A 114 -10.64 -2.67 15.26
C PRO A 114 -9.17 -2.69 15.67
N ALA A 115 -8.92 -2.38 16.95
CA ALA A 115 -7.57 -2.14 17.48
C ALA A 115 -6.60 -3.32 17.29
N TYR A 116 -7.09 -4.56 17.22
CA TYR A 116 -6.23 -5.73 16.99
C TYR A 116 -5.69 -5.78 15.55
N ILE A 117 -6.45 -5.33 14.55
CA ILE A 117 -6.00 -5.23 13.16
C ILE A 117 -5.03 -4.06 13.00
N LEU A 118 -5.32 -2.93 13.66
CA LEU A 118 -4.45 -1.73 13.60
C LEU A 118 -3.07 -1.97 14.21
N LYS A 119 -2.96 -2.72 15.31
CA LYS A 119 -1.66 -3.01 15.93
C LYS A 119 -0.70 -3.70 14.98
N ASP A 120 -1.17 -4.66 14.19
CA ASP A 120 -0.34 -5.37 13.22
C ASP A 120 -0.07 -4.52 11.96
N TYR A 121 -1.01 -3.66 11.59
CA TYR A 121 -0.86 -2.71 10.49
C TYR A 121 0.19 -1.64 10.81
N GLU A 122 0.09 -0.96 11.95
CA GLU A 122 0.99 0.12 12.39
C GLU A 122 2.37 -0.40 12.80
N LYS A 123 2.47 -1.61 13.38
CA LYS A 123 3.76 -2.23 13.70
C LYS A 123 4.63 -2.45 12.46
N ASN A 124 4.02 -2.70 11.30
CA ASN A 124 4.76 -2.83 10.04
C ASN A 124 5.24 -1.48 9.47
N GLU A 125 4.47 -0.39 9.62
CA GLU A 125 4.92 0.96 9.26
C GLU A 125 6.00 1.49 10.21
N SER A 126 5.86 1.25 11.51
CA SER A 126 6.87 1.59 12.53
C SER A 126 8.18 0.84 12.29
N ASN A 127 8.11 -0.45 11.95
CA ASN A 127 9.28 -1.26 11.61
C ASN A 127 10.00 -0.73 10.36
N TYR A 128 9.26 -0.28 9.34
CA TYR A 128 9.88 0.25 8.13
C TYR A 128 10.63 1.58 8.38
N SER A 129 10.02 2.50 9.15
CA SER A 129 10.69 3.74 9.54
C SER A 129 11.95 3.49 10.37
N GLU A 130 11.90 2.52 11.29
CA GLU A 130 13.07 2.08 12.05
C GLU A 130 14.16 1.44 11.18
N ILE A 131 13.76 0.64 10.17
CA ILE A 131 14.68 0.07 9.18
C ILE A 131 15.35 1.17 8.38
N ILE A 132 14.62 2.14 7.81
CA ILE A 132 15.22 3.28 7.09
C ILE A 132 16.21 3.98 8.00
N LEU A 133 15.77 4.39 9.20
CA LEU A 133 16.64 5.14 10.11
C LEU A 133 17.90 4.35 10.43
N SER A 134 17.79 3.04 10.68
CA SER A 134 18.93 2.15 10.90
C SER A 134 19.88 2.11 9.69
N LYS A 135 19.35 1.96 8.47
CA LYS A 135 20.15 1.93 7.23
C LYS A 135 20.88 3.24 6.98
N VAL A 136 20.18 4.37 7.07
CA VAL A 136 20.80 5.70 6.90
C VAL A 136 21.83 5.96 8.01
N THR A 137 21.53 5.61 9.27
CA THR A 137 22.47 5.74 10.39
C THR A 137 23.74 4.93 10.16
N ASN A 138 23.61 3.68 9.71
CA ASN A 138 24.75 2.81 9.43
C ASN A 138 25.59 3.38 8.28
N TYR A 139 24.96 3.81 7.18
CA TYR A 139 25.68 4.45 6.06
C TYR A 139 26.47 5.68 6.51
N PHE A 140 25.85 6.58 7.27
CA PHE A 140 26.51 7.78 7.81
C PHE A 140 27.68 7.41 8.73
N LYS A 141 27.49 6.42 9.60
CA LYS A 141 28.50 5.98 10.56
C LYS A 141 29.69 5.31 9.86
N GLU A 142 29.45 4.41 8.92
CA GLU A 142 30.49 3.67 8.21
C GLU A 142 31.35 4.59 7.34
N ASN A 143 30.71 5.58 6.71
CA ASN A 143 31.38 6.58 5.88
C ASN A 143 31.85 7.83 6.66
N LYS A 144 31.66 7.86 7.98
CA LYS A 144 32.04 8.97 8.89
C LYS A 144 31.49 10.33 8.43
N ILE A 145 30.22 10.34 8.03
CA ILE A 145 29.51 11.51 7.54
C ILE A 145 28.85 12.22 8.73
N GLU A 146 29.16 13.49 8.93
CA GLU A 146 28.41 14.36 9.85
C GLU A 146 27.32 15.14 9.11
N ASN A 147 27.65 15.60 7.91
CA ASN A 147 26.77 16.30 6.97
C ASN A 147 27.26 16.06 5.54
N LEU A 148 26.51 16.58 4.57
CA LEU A 148 26.75 16.39 3.14
C LEU A 148 27.78 17.37 2.55
N MET A 149 28.66 18.01 3.34
CA MET A 149 29.63 18.99 2.81
C MET A 149 30.66 18.38 1.85
N ASN A 150 30.93 17.08 1.97
CA ASN A 150 31.81 16.35 1.06
C ASN A 150 31.05 15.70 -0.11
N TYR A 151 29.77 16.01 -0.24
CA TYR A 151 28.91 15.54 -1.32
C TYR A 151 28.53 16.69 -2.26
N GLY A 152 28.45 16.37 -3.54
CA GLY A 152 28.16 17.29 -4.64
C GLY A 152 27.25 16.68 -5.70
N ASN A 153 27.08 17.42 -6.78
CA ASN A 153 26.37 16.97 -7.98
C ASN A 153 27.21 15.94 -8.77
N ASP A 154 26.62 15.34 -9.81
CA ASP A 154 27.25 14.26 -10.57
C ASP A 154 28.41 14.70 -11.47
N TYR A 155 28.62 16.01 -11.64
CA TYR A 155 29.74 16.59 -12.38
C TYR A 155 30.84 17.14 -11.48
N ASP A 156 30.63 17.22 -10.16
CA ASP A 156 31.62 17.75 -9.24
C ASP A 156 32.84 16.83 -9.16
N GLU A 157 34.01 17.40 -9.45
CA GLU A 157 35.28 16.71 -9.31
C GLU A 157 35.79 16.82 -7.86
N GLY A 158 36.14 15.67 -7.27
CA GLY A 158 36.74 15.61 -5.93
C GLY A 158 35.75 15.58 -4.77
N LEU A 159 34.44 15.66 -5.05
CA LEU A 159 33.37 15.37 -4.09
C LEU A 159 32.79 13.97 -4.33
N LEU A 160 32.17 13.41 -3.29
CA LEU A 160 31.29 12.26 -3.45
C LEU A 160 29.98 12.71 -4.12
N HIS A 161 29.32 11.85 -4.86
CA HIS A 161 28.09 12.22 -5.56
C HIS A 161 26.85 11.86 -4.74
N LEU A 162 25.90 12.78 -4.62
CA LEU A 162 24.63 12.53 -3.92
C LEU A 162 23.82 11.42 -4.59
N SER A 163 23.87 11.30 -5.91
CA SER A 163 23.28 10.18 -6.65
C SER A 163 23.80 8.83 -6.15
N SER A 164 25.10 8.74 -5.83
CA SER A 164 25.73 7.54 -5.31
C SER A 164 25.28 7.24 -3.87
N LEU A 165 25.09 8.27 -3.03
CA LEU A 165 24.53 8.10 -1.69
C LEU A 165 23.12 7.50 -1.77
N TYR A 166 22.24 8.10 -2.57
CA TYR A 166 20.86 7.63 -2.71
C TYR A 166 20.80 6.24 -3.35
N LYS A 167 21.64 5.98 -4.36
CA LYS A 167 21.79 4.65 -4.96
C LYS A 167 22.08 3.57 -3.91
N ASN A 168 23.10 3.76 -3.08
CA ASN A 168 23.46 2.77 -2.06
C ASN A 168 22.31 2.51 -1.08
N LEU A 169 21.63 3.57 -0.62
CA LEU A 169 20.53 3.43 0.32
C LEU A 169 19.31 2.72 -0.30
N LEU A 170 18.98 3.04 -1.55
CA LEU A 170 17.86 2.38 -2.25
C LEU A 170 18.18 0.92 -2.56
N ASP A 171 19.40 0.61 -3.00
CA ASP A 171 19.86 -0.76 -3.23
C ASP A 171 19.78 -1.59 -1.93
N GLU A 172 20.21 -1.03 -0.80
CA GLU A 172 20.10 -1.70 0.51
C GLU A 172 18.66 -1.93 1.00
N LEU A 173 17.74 -1.08 0.56
CA LEU A 173 16.31 -1.17 0.86
C LEU A 173 15.55 -2.00 -0.18
N ASN A 174 16.24 -2.52 -1.21
CA ASN A 174 15.65 -3.21 -2.36
C ASN A 174 14.56 -2.39 -3.07
N ILE A 175 14.79 -1.07 -3.23
CA ILE A 175 13.91 -0.19 -3.99
C ILE A 175 14.45 -0.10 -5.41
N ASN A 176 13.66 -0.54 -6.40
CA ASN A 176 14.03 -0.48 -7.81
C ASN A 176 13.91 0.95 -8.34
N TYR A 177 14.84 1.36 -9.21
CA TYR A 177 14.83 2.64 -9.90
C TYR A 177 15.49 2.48 -11.27
N LEU A 178 15.11 3.34 -12.22
CA LEU A 178 15.71 3.40 -13.55
C LEU A 178 16.99 4.22 -13.56
N ASN A 179 16.95 5.41 -12.94
CA ASN A 179 18.10 6.32 -12.89
C ASN A 179 18.03 7.24 -11.66
N ILE A 180 19.19 7.66 -11.17
CA ILE A 180 19.32 8.69 -10.13
C ILE A 180 20.33 9.70 -10.64
N TYR A 181 19.96 10.97 -10.60
CA TYR A 181 20.81 12.05 -11.06
C TYR A 181 20.73 13.23 -10.11
N THR A 182 21.86 13.90 -9.86
CA THR A 182 21.90 15.10 -9.03
C THR A 182 22.49 16.28 -9.78
N GLU A 183 21.81 17.43 -9.68
CA GLU A 183 22.27 18.72 -10.20
C GLU A 183 22.36 19.80 -9.13
N ASP A 184 23.21 20.79 -9.39
CA ASP A 184 23.30 22.01 -8.59
C ASP A 184 22.12 22.94 -8.87
N ILE A 185 21.49 23.41 -7.80
CA ILE A 185 20.51 24.50 -7.87
C ILE A 185 21.17 25.83 -7.51
N SER A 186 22.04 25.83 -6.51
CA SER A 186 22.85 26.98 -6.08
C SER A 186 23.97 26.49 -5.14
N ASP A 187 24.91 27.35 -4.76
CA ASP A 187 26.03 27.01 -3.87
C ASP A 187 25.60 26.17 -2.65
N GLY A 188 26.03 24.90 -2.64
CA GLY A 188 25.76 23.94 -1.59
C GLY A 188 24.30 23.50 -1.47
N LYS A 189 23.48 23.67 -2.50
CA LYS A 189 22.11 23.15 -2.62
C LYS A 189 21.94 22.35 -3.89
N TYR A 190 21.38 21.17 -3.74
CA TYR A 190 21.31 20.16 -4.78
C TYR A 190 19.89 19.64 -4.92
N LEU A 191 19.54 19.29 -6.15
CA LEU A 191 18.31 18.58 -6.47
C LEU A 191 18.68 17.20 -6.99
N THR A 192 18.25 16.16 -6.29
CA THR A 192 18.37 14.78 -6.75
C THR A 192 17.05 14.33 -7.36
N THR A 193 17.06 13.95 -8.62
CA THR A 193 15.91 13.35 -9.31
C THR A 193 16.11 11.83 -9.40
N ILE A 194 15.13 11.09 -8.88
CA ILE A 194 15.06 9.63 -9.05
C ILE A 194 13.96 9.33 -10.06
N THR A 195 14.31 8.60 -11.11
CA THR A 195 13.37 8.08 -12.11
C THR A 195 13.14 6.60 -11.86
N PHE A 196 11.88 6.16 -11.83
CA PHE A 196 11.50 4.76 -11.64
C PHE A 196 11.25 4.07 -13.00
N GLU A 197 11.01 2.76 -12.96
CA GLU A 197 10.91 1.92 -14.17
C GLU A 197 9.72 2.30 -15.09
N ASP A 198 8.67 2.87 -14.52
CA ASP A 198 7.50 3.42 -15.23
C ASP A 198 7.73 4.84 -15.78
N ASN A 199 8.94 5.40 -15.61
CA ASN A 199 9.33 6.78 -15.91
C ASN A 199 8.70 7.85 -15.00
N SER A 200 8.03 7.47 -13.91
CA SER A 200 7.67 8.40 -12.85
C SER A 200 8.93 8.95 -12.17
N GLN A 201 8.82 10.13 -11.56
CA GLN A 201 9.96 10.85 -10.99
C GLN A 201 9.63 11.50 -9.65
N ILE A 202 10.56 11.38 -8.70
CA ILE A 202 10.57 12.15 -7.47
C ILE A 202 11.81 13.03 -7.40
N ASN A 203 11.64 14.25 -6.90
CA ASN A 203 12.70 15.21 -6.69
C ASN A 203 12.94 15.40 -5.20
N LEU A 204 14.22 15.39 -4.81
CA LEU A 204 14.67 15.47 -3.42
C LEU A 204 15.62 16.64 -3.25
N ASP A 205 15.24 17.57 -2.38
CA ASP A 205 16.09 18.69 -2.02
C ASP A 205 17.10 18.27 -0.95
N THR A 206 18.36 18.62 -1.18
CA THR A 206 19.43 18.51 -0.18
C THR A 206 20.35 19.72 -0.20
N SER A 207 21.11 19.89 0.87
CA SER A 207 22.16 20.88 0.97
C SER A 207 23.39 20.31 1.66
N ALA A 208 24.53 20.92 1.44
CA ALA A 208 25.81 20.56 2.05
C ALA A 208 25.74 20.51 3.60
N PHE A 209 24.87 21.29 4.23
CA PHE A 209 24.71 21.32 5.68
C PHE A 209 23.71 20.28 6.21
N ASN A 210 22.96 19.61 5.32
CA ASN A 210 22.04 18.58 5.75
C ASN A 210 22.80 17.34 6.21
N GLY A 211 22.19 16.63 7.15
CA GLY A 211 22.74 15.41 7.74
C GLY A 211 21.71 14.29 7.73
N ILE A 212 21.87 13.37 8.68
CA ILE A 212 21.11 12.13 8.77
C ILE A 212 19.59 12.33 8.72
N ASP A 213 19.06 13.35 9.40
CA ASP A 213 17.62 13.58 9.51
C ASP A 213 16.98 13.86 8.15
N VAL A 214 17.59 14.74 7.35
CA VAL A 214 17.06 15.10 6.02
C VAL A 214 17.19 13.94 5.05
N VAL A 215 18.30 13.22 5.08
CA VAL A 215 18.44 12.02 4.24
C VAL A 215 17.40 10.97 4.62
N THR A 216 17.15 10.78 5.91
CA THR A 216 16.13 9.85 6.42
C THR A 216 14.74 10.23 5.93
N GLU A 217 14.35 11.51 6.05
CA GLU A 217 13.06 11.98 5.56
C GLU A 217 12.93 11.85 4.04
N ASN A 218 13.98 12.17 3.28
CA ASN A 218 13.98 11.98 1.83
C ASN A 218 13.78 10.50 1.44
N ILE A 219 14.43 9.55 2.14
CA ILE A 219 14.24 8.12 1.89
C ILE A 219 12.81 7.67 2.26
N LYS A 220 12.22 8.20 3.33
CA LYS A 220 10.80 7.93 3.66
C LYS A 220 9.88 8.42 2.55
N SER A 221 10.08 9.64 2.05
CA SER A 221 9.29 10.17 0.94
C SER A 221 9.41 9.33 -0.33
N ILE A 222 10.60 8.82 -0.65
CA ILE A 222 10.79 7.87 -1.76
C ILE A 222 9.94 6.62 -1.56
N TYR A 223 9.96 6.02 -0.37
CA TYR A 223 9.20 4.81 -0.11
C TYR A 223 7.68 5.03 -0.19
N GLU A 224 7.20 6.12 0.39
CA GLU A 224 5.79 6.53 0.29
C GLU A 224 5.37 6.74 -1.17
N TYR A 225 6.24 7.36 -1.96
CA TYR A 225 6.03 7.60 -3.38
C TYR A 225 5.99 6.30 -4.19
N VAL A 226 6.94 5.39 -3.99
CA VAL A 226 6.96 4.07 -4.65
C VAL A 226 5.73 3.25 -4.30
N ASN A 227 5.31 3.26 -3.03
CA ASN A 227 4.08 2.61 -2.61
C ASN A 227 2.82 3.25 -3.20
N THR A 228 2.89 4.51 -3.62
CA THR A 228 1.77 5.19 -4.30
C THR A 228 1.76 4.84 -5.78
N ILE A 229 2.91 4.89 -6.46
CA ILE A 229 3.04 4.53 -7.88
C ILE A 229 2.70 3.07 -8.15
N ASN A 230 3.16 2.15 -7.31
CA ASN A 230 2.82 0.74 -7.45
C ASN A 230 1.29 0.54 -7.41
N LYS A 231 0.56 1.40 -6.68
CA LYS A 231 -0.92 1.42 -6.69
C LYS A 231 -1.50 2.01 -7.97
N GLU A 232 -0.81 2.97 -8.63
CA GLU A 232 -1.29 3.62 -9.86
C GLU A 232 -0.99 2.80 -11.13
N ASN A 233 0.18 2.18 -11.25
CA ASN A 233 0.55 1.37 -12.43
C ASN A 233 -0.23 0.05 -12.54
N GLU A 234 -0.77 -0.45 -11.44
CA GLU A 234 -1.71 -1.58 -11.47
C GLU A 234 -3.06 -1.17 -12.09
N ILE A 235 -3.44 0.12 -12.06
CA ILE A 235 -4.70 0.64 -12.62
C ILE A 235 -4.61 0.85 -14.14
N ASP A 236 -3.44 1.23 -14.68
CA ASP A 236 -3.25 1.51 -16.11
C ASP A 236 -3.08 0.26 -16.99
N CYS A 237 -2.89 -0.92 -16.38
CA CYS A 237 -2.77 -2.20 -17.11
C CYS A 237 -4.12 -2.91 -17.38
N GLU A 238 -5.26 -2.31 -17.02
CA GLU A 238 -6.59 -2.93 -17.11
C GLU A 238 -7.50 -2.43 -18.27
N TYR A 239 -6.95 -1.75 -19.28
CA TYR A 239 -7.70 -1.35 -20.50
C TYR A 239 -7.39 -2.17 -21.76
#